data_AF-A0AAW5MDG4-F1
#
_entry.id   AF-A0AAW5MDG4-F1
#
_cell.length_a   1.000
_cell.length_b   1.000
_cell.length_c   1.000
_cell.angle_alpha   90.00
_cell.angle_beta   90.00
_cell.angle_gamma   90.00
#
_symmetry.space_group_name_H-M   'P 1'
#
loop_
_entity.id
_entity.type
_entity.pdbx_description
1 polymer ?
#
loop_
_entity_poly.entity_id
_entity_poly.type
_entity_poly.pdbx_seq_one_letter_code
_entity_poly.pdbx_strand_id
1 'polypeptide(L)'
;MAIQINKIAMSLALMATAGSATAAAKPNILAIMGDDIGYWNISAYNQGMMGYQTPNLDRIANEGPLNRSLQISLNNHHILRDRLAL
;
A
#
# COMPACT_ATOMS: atom_id res chain seq x y z
N MET A 1 53.20 1.26 20.29
CA MET A 1 52.07 1.80 21.10
C MET A 1 51.00 2.48 20.24
N ALA A 2 51.35 3.26 19.20
CA ALA A 2 50.38 3.91 18.30
C ALA A 2 49.43 2.97 17.52
N ILE A 3 49.88 1.78 17.12
CA ILE A 3 49.07 0.80 16.36
C ILE A 3 47.88 0.28 17.18
N GLN A 4 47.99 0.21 18.51
CA GLN A 4 46.91 -0.25 19.37
C GLN A 4 45.79 0.80 19.48
N ILE A 5 46.15 2.08 19.47
CA ILE A 5 45.20 3.21 19.58
C ILE A 5 44.29 3.27 18.34
N ASN A 6 44.85 3.07 17.14
CA ASN A 6 44.05 3.07 15.91
C ASN A 6 43.05 1.90 15.84
N LYS A 7 43.42 0.73 16.36
CA LYS A 7 42.52 -0.43 16.42
C LYS A 7 41.34 -0.17 17.33
N ILE A 8 41.59 0.44 18.49
CA ILE A 8 40.55 0.79 19.47
C ILE A 8 39.63 1.87 18.91
N ALA A 9 40.18 2.90 18.28
CA ALA A 9 39.39 3.96 17.64
C ALA A 9 38.47 3.41 16.53
N MET A 10 38.97 2.46 15.74
CA MET A 10 38.20 1.84 14.66
C MET A 10 37.09 0.91 15.19
N SER A 11 37.34 0.17 16.27
CA SER A 11 36.29 -0.64 16.93
C SER A 11 35.21 0.23 17.57
N LEU A 12 35.58 1.38 18.14
CA LEU A 12 34.64 2.29 18.79
C LEU A 12 33.73 2.99 17.75
N ALA A 13 34.30 3.35 16.60
CA ALA A 13 33.54 3.90 15.47
C ALA A 13 32.52 2.90 14.90
N LEU A 14 32.86 1.60 14.88
CA LEU A 14 31.97 0.56 14.37
C LEU A 14 30.78 0.29 15.30
N MET A 15 30.98 0.41 16.61
CA MET A 15 29.90 0.31 17.60
C MET A 15 28.96 1.52 17.58
N ALA A 16 29.43 2.69 17.17
CA ALA A 16 28.61 3.90 17.09
C ALA A 16 27.58 3.87 15.95
N THR A 17 27.76 3.00 14.94
CA THR A 17 26.83 2.84 13.81
C THR A 17 25.84 1.69 13.99
N ALA A 18 25.84 1.01 15.15
CA ALA A 18 24.86 -0.02 15.46
C ALA A 18 23.49 0.62 15.73
N GLY A 19 22.76 0.90 14.66
CA GLY A 19 21.40 1.43 14.73
C GLY A 19 20.46 0.48 15.47
N SER A 20 19.57 1.03 16.29
CA SER A 20 18.55 0.25 17.00
C SER A 20 17.50 -0.24 16.01
N ALA A 21 17.49 -1.55 15.74
CA ALA A 21 16.39 -2.18 15.03
C ALA A 21 15.14 -2.15 15.91
N THR A 22 14.18 -1.29 15.59
CA THR A 22 12.89 -1.26 16.27
C THR A 22 12.01 -2.35 15.66
N ALA A 23 11.53 -3.28 16.48
CA ALA A 23 10.61 -4.31 16.01
C ALA A 23 9.33 -3.65 15.47
N ALA A 24 8.96 -3.97 14.23
CA ALA A 24 7.71 -3.50 13.65
C ALA A 24 6.53 -4.00 14.49
N ALA A 25 5.57 -3.12 14.78
CA ALA A 25 4.36 -3.52 15.49
C ALA A 25 3.60 -4.59 14.68
N LYS A 26 3.12 -5.63 15.37
CA LYS A 26 2.33 -6.69 14.75
C LYS A 26 1.01 -6.09 14.22
N PRO A 27 0.68 -6.23 12.92
CA PRO A 27 -0.57 -5.72 12.40
C PRO A 27 -1.75 -6.55 12.92
N ASN A 28 -2.89 -5.89 13.16
CA ASN A 28 -4.17 -6.55 13.41
C ASN A 28 -4.84 -6.85 12.06
N ILE A 29 -5.27 -8.10 11.86
CA ILE A 29 -5.91 -8.55 10.63
C ILE A 29 -7.37 -8.83 10.92
N LEU A 30 -8.28 -8.22 10.15
CA LEU A 30 -9.72 -8.46 10.18
C LEU A 30 -10.18 -8.91 8.79
N ALA A 31 -10.80 -10.09 8.72
CA ALA A 31 -11.43 -10.60 7.51
C ALA A 31 -12.95 -10.45 7.63
N ILE A 32 -13.57 -9.79 6.66
CA ILE A 32 -15.02 -9.59 6.59
C ILE A 32 -15.50 -10.25 5.29
N MET A 33 -16.43 -11.19 5.38
CA MET A 33 -17.00 -11.90 4.23
C MET A 33 -18.50 -11.60 4.16
N GLY A 34 -18.99 -11.26 2.98
CA GLY A 34 -20.41 -11.19 2.69
C GLY A 34 -20.89 -12.55 2.21
N ASP A 35 -22.04 -12.99 2.70
CA ASP A 35 -22.77 -14.16 2.18
C ASP A 35 -23.77 -13.69 1.12
N ASP A 36 -23.78 -14.31 -0.06
CA ASP A 36 -24.62 -13.93 -1.21
C ASP A 36 -24.63 -12.43 -1.60
N ILE A 37 -23.53 -11.71 -1.34
CA ILE A 37 -23.38 -10.31 -1.73
C ILE A 37 -22.75 -10.20 -3.12
N GLY A 38 -23.53 -9.70 -4.07
CA GLY A 38 -23.07 -9.43 -5.44
C GLY A 38 -22.37 -8.08 -5.57
N TYR A 39 -21.63 -7.91 -6.66
CA TYR A 39 -20.91 -6.67 -7.01
C TYR A 39 -21.83 -5.43 -7.00
N TRP A 40 -23.08 -5.61 -7.44
CA TRP A 40 -24.07 -4.54 -7.56
C TRP A 40 -24.73 -4.13 -6.23
N ASN A 41 -24.46 -4.82 -5.13
CA ASN A 41 -25.02 -4.49 -3.81
C ASN A 41 -24.17 -3.49 -3.03
N ILE A 42 -22.93 -3.23 -3.45
CA ILE A 42 -22.01 -2.31 -2.77
C ILE A 42 -21.93 -0.99 -3.56
N SER A 43 -22.19 0.14 -2.89
CA SER A 43 -22.23 1.44 -3.59
C SER A 43 -20.87 1.91 -4.10
N ALA A 44 -19.78 1.51 -3.45
CA ALA A 44 -18.43 1.73 -3.95
C ALA A 44 -18.19 1.17 -5.37
N TYR A 45 -18.90 0.11 -5.75
CA TYR A 45 -18.72 -0.57 -7.04
C TYR A 45 -19.70 -0.14 -8.13
N ASN A 46 -20.92 0.22 -7.74
CA ASN A 46 -21.97 0.64 -8.67
C ASN A 46 -22.16 2.16 -8.72
N GLN A 47 -21.35 2.94 -7.97
CA GLN A 47 -21.44 4.40 -7.86
C GLN A 47 -22.82 4.94 -7.46
N GLY A 48 -23.57 4.17 -6.66
CA GLY A 48 -24.92 4.51 -6.23
C GLY A 48 -26.00 4.32 -7.31
N MET A 49 -25.67 3.76 -8.49
CA MET A 49 -26.61 3.60 -9.60
C MET A 49 -27.80 2.69 -9.27
N MET A 50 -27.65 1.78 -8.31
CA MET A 50 -28.71 0.86 -7.87
C MET A 50 -29.53 1.38 -6.68
N GLY A 51 -29.29 2.62 -6.23
CA GLY A 51 -30.03 3.26 -5.13
C GLY A 51 -29.65 2.81 -3.71
N TYR A 52 -28.84 1.77 -3.57
CA TYR A 52 -28.28 1.34 -2.27
C TYR A 52 -27.10 2.22 -1.87
N GLN A 53 -26.97 2.48 -0.57
CA GLN A 53 -25.83 3.17 0.03
C GLN A 53 -25.19 2.28 1.10
N THR A 54 -23.88 2.10 1.01
CA THR A 54 -23.07 1.34 1.97
C THR A 54 -21.98 2.24 2.56
N PRO A 55 -22.33 3.25 3.38
CA PRO A 55 -21.42 4.33 3.77
C PRO A 55 -20.15 3.84 4.47
N ASN A 56 -20.24 2.77 5.28
CA ASN A 56 -19.08 2.19 5.95
C ASN A 56 -18.15 1.44 4.99
N LEU A 57 -18.70 0.75 3.99
CA LEU A 57 -17.91 0.04 2.98
C LEU A 57 -17.29 1.01 1.98
N ASP A 58 -18.01 2.07 1.62
CA ASP A 58 -17.53 3.14 0.75
C ASP A 58 -16.35 3.88 1.38
N ARG A 59 -16.43 4.15 2.68
CA ARG A 59 -15.32 4.73 3.45
C ARG A 59 -14.09 3.83 3.41
N ILE A 60 -14.25 2.52 3.65
CA ILE A 60 -13.14 1.55 3.59
C ILE A 60 -12.58 1.44 2.17
N ALA A 61 -13.43 1.50 1.14
CA ALA A 61 -13.00 1.48 -0.26
C ALA A 61 -12.19 2.73 -0.64
N ASN A 62 -12.58 3.90 -0.12
CA ASN A 62 -11.91 5.17 -0.36
C ASN A 62 -10.57 5.29 0.38
N GLU A 63 -10.49 4.80 1.62
CA GLU A 63 -9.28 4.78 2.43
C GLU A 63 -8.33 3.61 2.05
N GLY A 64 -8.84 2.59 1.38
CA GLY A 64 -8.16 1.33 1.06
C GLY A 64 -7.58 1.22 -0.36
N PRO A 65 -7.03 0.05 -0.73
CA PRO A 65 -6.41 -0.20 -2.04
C PRO A 65 -7.34 -0.05 -3.24
N LEU A 66 -8.67 -0.16 -3.03
CA LEU A 66 -9.70 -0.06 -4.06
C LEU A 66 -9.64 1.26 -4.85
N ASN A 67 -9.27 2.36 -4.20
CA ASN A 67 -9.11 3.67 -4.85
C ASN A 67 -7.83 3.77 -5.71
N ARG A 68 -6.83 2.90 -5.48
CA ARG A 68 -5.53 2.96 -6.17
C ARG A 68 -5.46 2.17 -7.47
N SER A 69 -6.14 1.03 -7.56
CA SER A 69 -6.06 0.16 -8.75
C SER A 69 -6.97 0.59 -9.90
N LEU A 70 -8.12 1.21 -9.62
CA LEU A 70 -9.05 1.69 -10.65
C LEU A 70 -8.57 2.96 -11.37
N GLN A 71 -7.90 3.88 -10.67
CA GLN A 71 -7.40 5.12 -11.28
C GLN A 71 -6.17 4.88 -12.19
N ILE A 72 -5.34 3.88 -11.89
CA ILE A 72 -4.15 3.55 -12.70
C ILE A 72 -4.56 2.88 -14.02
N SER A 73 -5.65 2.09 -14.02
CA SER A 73 -6.11 1.39 -15.23
C SER A 73 -6.86 2.31 -16.21
N LEU A 74 -7.52 3.37 -15.74
CA LEU A 74 -8.29 4.26 -16.61
C LEU A 74 -7.45 5.40 -17.22
N ASN A 75 -6.28 5.71 -16.65
CA ASN A 75 -5.38 6.75 -17.19
C ASN A 75 -4.42 6.25 -18.29
N ASN A 76 -4.47 4.98 -18.70
CA ASN A 76 -3.57 4.39 -19.70
C ASN A 76 -4.12 4.33 -21.14
N HIS A 77 -5.20 5.04 -21.46
CA HIS A 77 -5.75 5.09 -22.83
C HIS A 77 -4.86 5.82 -23.87
N HIS A 78 -3.66 6.28 -23.51
CA HIS A 78 -2.71 6.92 -24.44
C HIS A 78 -1.60 6.01 -24.97
N ILE A 79 -1.43 4.79 -24.47
CA ILE A 79 -0.31 3.90 -24.84
C ILE A 79 -0.58 3.12 -26.16
N LEU A 80 -1.82 3.10 -26.66
CA LEU A 80 -2.20 2.31 -27.83
C LEU A 80 -2.12 3.07 -29.17
N ARG A 81 -1.68 4.33 -29.18
CA ARG A 81 -1.55 5.12 -30.42
C ARG A 81 -0.17 5.02 -31.09
N ASP A 82 0.88 4.63 -30.37
CA ASP A 82 2.25 4.61 -30.89
C ASP A 82 2.67 3.27 -31.54
N ARG A 83 1.75 2.31 -31.70
CA ARG A 83 2.02 1.01 -32.33
C ARG A 83 1.25 0.77 -33.64
N LEU A 84 0.64 1.82 -34.20
CA LEU A 84 -0.07 1.75 -35.49
C LEU A 84 0.31 2.88 -36.47
N ALA A 85 1.42 3.58 -36.23
CA ALA A 85 1.99 4.50 -37.21
C ALA A 85 3.47 4.16 -37.45
N LEU A 86 3.68 3.33 -38.48
CA LEU A 86 4.93 2.98 -39.20
C LEU A 86 5.98 2.16 -38.43
#